data_AF-A0A8H6ACW9-F1
#
_entry.id   AF-A0A8H6ACW9-F1
#
_cell.length_a   1.000
_cell.length_b   1.000
_cell.length_c   1.000
_cell.angle_alpha   90.00
_cell.angle_beta   90.00
_cell.angle_gamma   90.00
#
_symmetry.space_group_name_H-M   'P 1'
#
loop_
_entity.id
_entity.type
_entity.pdbx_description
1 polymer ?
#
loop_
_entity_poly.entity_id
_entity_poly.type
_entity_poly.pdbx_seq_one_letter_code
_entity_poly.pdbx_strand_id
1 'polypeptide(L)' 'MPAPRQVYLLPLKDDGSPDVPGGYIYLPPPTNPTYLLRFVIEGSSSVCREGTLWVNIPEHGNPFNRTAFRGF' A
#
# COMPACT_ATOMS: atom_id res chain seq x y z
N MET A 1 21.86 -15.25 5.12
CA MET A 1 21.02 -14.15 5.64
C MET A 1 19.86 -13.96 4.68
N PRO A 2 18.60 -13.81 5.13
CA PRO A 2 17.50 -13.49 4.22
C PRO A 2 17.79 -12.14 3.55
N ALA A 3 17.53 -12.03 2.24
CA ALA A 3 17.65 -10.77 1.53
C ALA A 3 16.71 -9.72 2.15
N PRO A 4 17.10 -8.43 2.20
CA PRO A 4 16.24 -7.38 2.72
C PRO A 4 14.92 -7.34 1.92
N ARG A 5 13.80 -7.18 2.62
CA ARG A 5 12.48 -7.13 1.98
C ARG A 5 12.39 -5.88 1.10
N GLN A 6 12.03 -6.08 -0.17
CA GLN A 6 11.83 -4.98 -1.11
C GLN A 6 10.60 -4.14 -0.70
N VAL A 7 10.81 -2.83 -0.53
CA VAL A 7 9.78 -1.86 -0.15
C VAL A 7 9.54 -0.89 -1.30
N TYR A 8 8.28 -0.77 -1.71
CA TYR A 8 7.82 0.19 -2.70
C TYR A 8 7.08 1.32 -1.98
N LEU A 9 7.50 2.56 -2.23
CA LEU A 9 6.83 3.73 -1.69
C LEU A 9 5.71 4.16 -2.64
N LEU A 10 4.55 4.48 -2.07
CA LEU A 10 3.42 5.07 -2.77
C LEU A 10 3.06 6.38 -2.08
N PRO A 11 3.62 7.52 -2.55
CA PRO A 11 3.21 8.83 -2.08
C PRO A 11 1.76 9.10 -2.47
N LEU A 12 1.02 9.76 -1.58
CA LEU A 12 -0.33 10.24 -1.83
C LEU A 12 -0.35 11.76 -1.91
N LYS A 13 -1.23 12.30 -2.74
CA LYS A 13 -1.54 13.73 -2.78
C LYS A 13 -2.42 14.12 -1.60
N ASP A 14 -2.70 15.41 -1.47
CA ASP A 14 -3.56 15.98 -0.42
C ASP A 14 -4.97 15.35 -0.36
N ASP A 15 -5.48 14.92 -1.52
CA ASP A 15 -6.78 14.26 -1.68
C ASP A 15 -6.74 12.73 -1.48
N GLY A 16 -5.57 12.17 -1.15
CA GLY A 16 -5.36 10.73 -0.98
C GLY A 16 -5.18 9.95 -2.27
N SER A 17 -5.20 10.60 -3.44
CA SER A 17 -4.93 9.95 -4.72
C SER A 17 -3.44 9.59 -4.85
N PRO A 18 -3.10 8.49 -5.55
CA PRO A 18 -1.70 8.14 -5.82
C PRO A 18 -0.94 9.25 -6.55
N ASP A 19 0.21 9.66 -5.98
CA ASP A 19 1.14 10.56 -6.63
C ASP A 19 2.21 9.76 -7.36
N VAL A 20 1.87 9.32 -8.57
CA VAL A 20 2.74 8.50 -9.42
C VAL A 20 2.90 9.12 -10.80
N PRO A 21 4.08 8.99 -11.44
CA PRO A 21 4.32 9.52 -12.78
C PRO A 21 3.58 8.77 -13.90
N GLY A 22 2.71 7.80 -13.58
CA GLY A 22 1.92 7.03 -14.55
C GLY A 22 2.68 5.87 -15.23
N GLY A 23 3.87 5.52 -14.75
CA GLY A 23 4.67 4.41 -15.28
C GLY A 23 4.33 3.05 -14.66
N TYR A 24 4.64 1.97 -15.38
CA TYR A 24 4.55 0.60 -14.88
C TYR A 24 5.91 0.07 -14.44
N ILE A 25 5.91 -0.72 -13.37
CA ILE A 25 7.08 -1.49 -12.93
C ILE A 25 6.87 -2.97 -13.28
N TYR A 26 7.89 -3.59 -13.86
CA TYR A 26 7.89 -5.04 -14.10
C TYR A 26 8.40 -5.75 -12.86
N LEU A 27 7.47 -6.38 -12.14
CA LEU A 27 7.79 -7.20 -10.98
C LEU A 27 7.75 -8.68 -11.37
N PRO A 28 8.73 -9.50 -10.93
CA PRO A 28 8.55 -10.94 -10.99
C PRO A 28 7.30 -11.35 -10.19
N PRO A 29 6.77 -12.57 -10.39
CA PRO A 29 5.69 -13.09 -9.56
C PRO A 29 6.01 -12.84 -8.07
N PRO A 30 5.05 -12.43 -7.23
CA PRO A 30 5.30 -12.20 -5.82
C PRO A 30 5.78 -13.50 -5.17
N THR A 31 7.10 -13.64 -5.07
CA THR A 31 7.78 -14.79 -4.45
C THR A 31 7.76 -14.64 -2.94
N ASN A 32 8.26 -15.63 -2.22
CA ASN A 32 8.58 -15.49 -0.81
C ASN A 32 9.97 -14.83 -0.69
N PRO A 33 10.13 -13.62 -0.13
CA PRO A 33 9.12 -12.82 0.59
C PRO A 33 8.26 -11.93 -0.31
N THR A 34 7.00 -11.71 0.10
CA THR A 34 6.05 -10.84 -0.61
C THR A 34 6.52 -9.39 -0.64
N TYR A 35 6.06 -8.66 -1.67
CA TYR A 35 6.30 -7.22 -1.76
C TYR A 35 5.71 -6.46 -0.57
N LEU A 36 6.36 -5.35 -0.20
CA LEU A 36 5.82 -4.40 0.78
C LEU A 36 5.51 -3.08 0.09
N LEU A 37 4.25 -2.65 0.16
CA LEU A 37 3.84 -1.32 -0.29
C LEU A 37 3.71 -0.40 0.94
N ARG A 38 4.35 0.76 0.91
CA ARG A 38 4.30 1.76 1.97
C ARG A 38 3.65 3.03 1.45
N PHE A 39 2.46 3.32 1.96
CA PHE A 39 1.79 4.60 1.74
C PHE A 39 2.55 5.70 2.45
N VAL A 40 2.83 6.80 1.75
CA VAL A 40 3.44 8.00 2.34
C VAL A 40 2.39 9.10 2.28
N ILE A 41 1.95 9.53 3.47
CA ILE A 41 0.92 10.56 3.66
C ILE A 41 1.62 11.73 4.35
N GLU A 42 1.47 12.92 3.80
CA GLU A 42 1.97 14.13 4.43
C GLU A 42 1.04 14.50 5.60
N GLY A 43 1.60 14.81 6.78
CA GLY A 43 0.84 14.91 8.03
C GLY A 43 -0.12 16.10 8.14
N SER A 44 0.07 17.15 7.34
CA SER A 44 -0.83 18.29 7.20
C SER A 44 -1.85 18.15 6.06
N SER A 45 -1.87 17.00 5.37
CA SER A 45 -2.82 16.76 4.28
C SER A 45 -4.26 16.73 4.76
N SER A 46 -5.18 17.19 3.90
CA SER A 46 -6.62 17.23 4.16
C SER A 46 -7.18 15.87 4.57
N VAL A 47 -6.69 14.78 3.98
CA VAL A 47 -7.09 13.39 4.31
C VAL A 47 -6.71 12.94 5.73
N CYS A 48 -5.84 13.65 6.44
CA CYS A 48 -5.46 13.29 7.82
C CYS A 48 -6.52 13.70 8.85
N ARG A 49 -7.49 14.56 8.52
CA ARG A 49 -8.57 14.94 9.44
C ARG A 49 -9.62 13.82 9.50
N GLU A 50 -9.61 13.06 10.60
CA GLU A 50 -10.49 11.89 10.78
C GLU A 50 -10.37 10.86 9.64
N GLY A 51 -9.18 10.79 9.04
CA GLY A 51 -8.88 9.87 7.94
C GLY A 51 -8.80 8.42 8.40
N THR A 52 -9.13 7.50 7.50
CA THR A 52 -8.90 6.06 7.69
C THR A 52 -8.44 5.46 6.39
N LEU A 53 -7.37 4.65 6.42
CA LEU A 53 -6.89 3.94 5.24
C LEU A 53 -7.58 2.58 5.13
N TRP A 54 -8.47 2.45 4.13
CA TRP A 54 -9.16 1.19 3.87
C TRP A 54 -8.47 0.39 2.77
N VAL A 55 -8.07 -0.85 3.10
CA VAL A 55 -7.47 -1.79 2.13
C VAL A 55 -8.14 -3.15 2.19
N ASN A 56 -8.23 -3.84 1.05
CA ASN A 56 -8.71 -5.22 0.96
C ASN A 56 -7.58 -6.27 0.95
N ILE A 57 -6.38 -5.86 1.37
CA ILE A 57 -5.24 -6.76 1.56
C ILE A 57 -5.52 -7.58 2.83
N PRO A 58 -5.64 -8.92 2.72
CA PRO A 58 -5.98 -9.75 3.87
C PRO A 58 -4.84 -9.80 4.89
N GLU A 59 -5.17 -10.12 6.12
CA GLU A 59 -4.16 -10.53 7.11
C GLU A 59 -3.48 -11.82 6.69
N HIS A 60 -2.28 -12.04 7.23
CA HIS A 60 -1.52 -13.24 6.93
C HIS A 60 -2.32 -14.50 7.28
N GLY A 61 -2.51 -15.39 6.31
CA GLY A 61 -3.26 -16.63 6.46
C GLY A 61 -4.75 -16.54 6.09
N ASN A 62 -5.28 -15.34 5.82
CA ASN A 62 -6.67 -15.17 5.39
C ASN A 62 -6.80 -15.15 3.85
N PRO A 63 -7.90 -15.68 3.30
CA PRO A 63 -8.16 -15.63 1.86
C PRO A 63 -8.45 -14.19 1.40
N PHE A 64 -8.08 -13.88 0.15
CA PHE A 64 -8.45 -12.61 -0.47
C PHE A 64 -9.95 -12.56 -0.76
N ASN A 65 -10.60 -11.46 -0.38
CA ASN A 65 -11.97 -11.15 -0.74
C ASN A 65 -12.04 -9.68 -1.22
N ARG A 66 -12.52 -9.48 -2.45
CA ARG A 66 -12.58 -8.16 -3.10
C ARG A 66 -13.44 -7.14 -2.32
N THR A 67 -14.44 -7.59 -1.57
CA THR A 67 -15.37 -6.73 -0.84
C THR A 67 -15.05 -6.58 0.65
N ALA A 68 -14.04 -7.29 1.16
CA ALA A 68 -13.67 -7.23 2.57
C ALA A 68 -12.52 -6.24 2.77
N PHE A 69 -12.83 -5.07 3.37
CA PHE A 69 -11.84 -4.03 3.66
C PHE A 69 -11.58 -3.93 5.16
N ARG A 70 -10.36 -3.50 5.51
CA ARG A 70 -9.94 -3.17 6.88
C ARG A 70 -9.39 -1.75 6.94
N GLY A 71 -9.74 -1.01 7.99
CA GLY A 71 -9.29 0.35 8.26
C GLY A 71 -8.03 0.39 9.13
N PHE A 72 -7.18 1.40 8.92
CA PHE A 72 -6.01 1.75 9.72
C PHE A 72 -6.02 3.24 10.04
#